data_AF-A0A3D2MBN3-F1
#
_entry.id   AF-A0A3D2MBN3-F1
#
_cell.length_a   1.000
_cell.length_b   1.000
_cell.length_c   1.000
_cell.angle_alpha   90.00
_cell.angle_beta   90.00
_cell.angle_gamma   90.00
#
_symmetry.space_group_name_H-M   'P 1'
#
loop_
_entity.id
_entity.type
_entity.pdbx_description
1 polymer ?
#
loop_
_entity_poly.entity_id
_entity_poly.type
_entity_poly.pdbx_seq_one_letter_code
_entity_poly.pdbx_strand_id
1 'polypeptide(L)' 'FYLRTGKRMARKRSEIIITFKQVPYMLFTKGEVNRLVISLQPEESISLQLMAKAPGKGMQLEPVELDLNLAKAFSTSRR' A
#
# COMPACT_ATOMS: atom_id res chain seq x y z
N PHE A 1 -14.82 11.20 -4.33
CA PHE A 1 -14.59 9.75 -4.40
C PHE A 1 -14.51 9.33 -5.86
N TYR A 2 -13.58 8.44 -6.20
CA TYR A 2 -13.41 7.90 -7.55
C TYR A 2 -13.81 6.42 -7.55
N LEU A 3 -14.64 6.01 -8.49
CA LEU A 3 -15.09 4.63 -8.66
C LEU A 3 -14.80 4.17 -10.08
N ARG A 4 -14.17 3.01 -10.22
CA ARG A 4 -13.89 2.38 -11.52
C ARG A 4 -14.34 0.94 -11.52
N THR A 5 -15.24 0.60 -12.45
CA THR A 5 -15.72 -0.76 -12.69
C THR A 5 -15.74 -1.04 -14.20
N GLY A 6 -15.58 -2.29 -14.59
CA GLY A 6 -15.57 -2.68 -16.00
C GLY A 6 -15.60 -4.20 -16.20
N LYS A 7 -16.24 -4.64 -17.28
CA LYS A 7 -16.17 -6.02 -17.77
C LYS A 7 -15.08 -6.13 -18.83
N ARG A 8 -14.46 -7.33 -18.96
CA ARG A 8 -13.35 -7.59 -19.92
C ARG A 8 -12.14 -6.66 -19.77
N MET A 9 -11.86 -6.21 -18.55
CA MET A 9 -10.61 -5.51 -18.24
C MET A 9 -9.41 -6.47 -18.29
N ALA A 10 -8.20 -5.93 -18.44
CA ALA A 10 -6.97 -6.73 -18.55
C ALA A 10 -6.71 -7.67 -17.36
N ARG A 11 -7.24 -7.34 -16.16
CA ARG A 11 -7.12 -8.16 -14.94
C ARG A 11 -8.40 -8.10 -14.12
N LYS A 12 -8.74 -9.22 -13.46
CA LYS A 12 -9.75 -9.25 -12.39
C LYS A 12 -9.13 -8.67 -11.13
N ARG A 13 -9.64 -7.55 -10.64
CA ARG A 13 -9.09 -6.82 -9.49
C ARG A 13 -10.22 -6.13 -8.74
N SER A 14 -10.27 -6.25 -7.43
CA SER A 14 -11.18 -5.51 -6.56
C SER A 14 -10.38 -4.91 -5.43
N GLU A 15 -10.29 -3.59 -5.39
CA GLU A 15 -9.40 -2.86 -4.50
C GLU A 15 -9.98 -1.53 -4.05
N ILE A 16 -9.57 -1.12 -2.86
CA ILE A 16 -9.80 0.19 -2.29
C ILE A 16 -8.43 0.84 -2.11
N ILE A 17 -8.23 2.00 -2.73
CA ILE A 17 -6.99 2.77 -2.62
C ILE A 17 -7.30 4.08 -1.91
N ILE A 18 -6.69 4.26 -0.76
CA ILE A 18 -6.74 5.51 0.01
C ILE A 18 -5.41 6.22 -0.22
N THR A 19 -5.47 7.30 -1.00
CA THR A 19 -4.32 8.20 -1.21
C THR A 19 -4.35 9.29 -0.14
N PHE A 20 -3.31 9.33 0.71
CA PHE A 20 -3.21 10.35 1.74
C PHE A 20 -2.82 11.71 1.14
N LYS A 21 -3.12 12.78 1.87
CA LYS A 21 -2.65 14.11 1.51
C LYS A 21 -1.13 14.16 1.63
N GLN A 22 -0.51 14.97 0.79
CA GLN A 22 0.90 15.30 0.89
C GLN A 22 1.22 15.88 2.28
N VAL A 23 2.38 15.52 2.83
CA VAL A 23 2.84 16.05 4.11
C VAL A 23 3.07 17.56 3.95
N PRO A 24 2.44 18.43 4.78
CA PRO A 24 2.49 19.88 4.60
C PRO A 24 3.88 20.50 4.62
N TYR A 25 4.78 19.93 5.45
CA TYR A 25 6.17 20.36 5.58
C TYR A 25 7.10 19.24 5.12
N MET A 26 7.55 19.34 3.88
CA MET A 26 8.53 18.41 3.33
C MET A 26 9.93 18.79 3.77
N LEU A 27 10.41 18.16 4.86
CA LEU A 27 11.82 18.24 5.27
C LEU A 27 12.75 17.52 4.28
N PHE A 28 12.18 16.72 3.37
CA PHE A 28 12.90 15.91 2.38
C PHE A 28 12.32 16.16 0.99
N THR A 29 13.17 16.38 0.00
CA THR A 29 12.82 16.96 -1.31
C THR A 29 11.99 16.06 -2.24
N LYS A 30 11.71 14.78 -1.89
CA LYS A 30 11.02 13.82 -2.77
C LYS A 30 10.26 12.73 -1.99
N GLY A 31 9.24 13.12 -1.23
CA GLY A 31 8.33 12.16 -0.59
C GLY A 31 7.13 11.85 -1.48
N GLU A 32 6.95 10.59 -1.90
CA GLU A 32 5.68 10.15 -2.46
C GLU A 32 4.59 10.22 -1.37
N VAL A 33 3.34 10.45 -1.79
CA VAL A 33 2.21 10.40 -0.85
C VAL A 33 1.99 8.97 -0.37
N ASN A 34 1.74 8.81 0.93
CA ASN A 34 1.40 7.51 1.48
C ASN A 34 0.13 6.97 0.79
N ARG A 35 0.05 5.64 0.63
CA ARG A 35 -1.14 4.98 0.11
C ARG A 35 -1.45 3.74 0.93
N LEU A 36 -2.71 3.60 1.31
CA LEU A 36 -3.24 2.36 1.86
C LEU A 36 -4.01 1.64 0.76
N VAL A 37 -3.54 0.46 0.38
CA VAL A 37 -4.13 -0.40 -0.64
C VAL A 37 -4.74 -1.59 0.06
N ILE A 38 -6.06 -1.74 -0.07
CA ILE A 38 -6.80 -2.88 0.44
C ILE A 38 -7.24 -3.68 -0.78
N SER A 39 -6.68 -4.88 -0.93
CA SER A 39 -7.00 -5.80 -2.01
C SER A 39 -7.97 -6.85 -1.52
N LEU A 40 -9.12 -6.96 -2.20
CA LEU A 40 -10.19 -7.88 -1.86
C LEU A 40 -10.13 -9.13 -2.74
N GLN A 41 -9.81 -8.99 -4.02
CA GLN A 41 -9.71 -10.10 -4.97
C GLN A 41 -8.68 -9.80 -6.07
N PRO A 42 -7.93 -10.80 -6.57
CA PRO A 42 -8.08 -12.23 -6.30
C PRO A 42 -7.41 -12.71 -5.00
N GLU A 43 -6.40 -12.00 -4.51
CA GLU A 43 -5.73 -12.28 -3.25
C GLU A 43 -6.04 -11.18 -2.24
N GLU A 44 -6.40 -11.60 -1.04
CA GLU A 44 -6.74 -10.70 0.06
C GLU A 44 -5.46 -10.20 0.73
N SER A 45 -5.22 -8.89 0.64
CA SER A 45 -4.03 -8.25 1.23
C SER A 45 -4.32 -6.81 1.65
N ILE A 46 -3.54 -6.33 2.60
CA ILE A 46 -3.51 -4.93 3.01
C ILE A 46 -2.07 -4.47 2.92
N SER A 47 -1.82 -3.43 2.12
CA SER A 47 -0.50 -2.83 1.93
C SER A 47 -0.51 -1.35 2.29
N LEU A 48 0.46 -0.91 3.09
CA LEU A 48 0.74 0.50 3.35
C LEU A 48 2.06 0.89 2.68
N GLN A 49 1.97 1.74 1.67
CA GLN A 49 3.09 2.33 0.96
C GLN A 49 3.46 3.65 1.63
N LEU A 50 4.70 3.78 2.10
CA LEU A 50 5.20 4.94 2.84
C LEU A 50 6.69 5.18 2.58
N MET A 51 7.18 6.36 2.95
CA MET A 51 8.61 6.66 2.90
C MET A 51 9.25 6.39 4.26
N ALA A 52 10.29 5.55 4.31
CA ALA A 52 11.04 5.26 5.53
C ALA A 52 12.53 5.62 5.36
N LYS A 53 13.22 5.79 6.48
CA LYS A 53 14.67 6.04 6.47
C LYS A 53 15.40 4.81 5.92
N ALA A 54 16.25 5.02 4.92
CA ALA A 54 17.14 3.99 4.42
C ALA A 54 18.11 3.52 5.53
N PRO A 55 18.31 2.20 5.71
CA PRO A 55 19.33 1.70 6.63
C PRO A 55 20.73 2.20 6.26
N GLY A 56 21.48 2.76 7.21
CA GLY A 56 22.84 3.25 7.00
C GLY A 56 23.10 4.67 7.53
N LYS A 57 24.27 5.23 7.16
CA LYS A 57 24.69 6.58 7.52
C LYS A 57 24.06 7.59 6.55
N GLY A 58 23.37 8.59 7.10
CA GLY A 58 22.71 9.65 6.33
C GLY A 58 21.20 9.72 6.57
N MET A 59 20.57 10.74 5.99
CA MET A 59 19.14 11.01 6.09
C MET A 59 18.50 10.93 4.70
N GLN A 60 18.52 9.72 4.12
CA GLN A 60 17.88 9.41 2.86
C GLN A 60 16.60 8.62 3.15
N LEU A 61 15.52 8.96 2.45
CA LEU A 61 14.26 8.24 2.52
C LEU A 61 14.12 7.34 1.30
N GLU A 62 13.59 6.15 1.52
CA GLU A 62 13.27 5.17 0.49
C GLU A 62 11.79 4.73 0.62
N PRO A 63 11.13 4.42 -0.51
CA PRO A 63 9.79 3.86 -0.47
C PRO A 63 9.84 2.46 0.15
N VAL A 64 9.00 2.22 1.13
CA VAL A 64 8.80 0.91 1.75
C VAL A 64 7.33 0.52 1.72
N GLU A 65 7.11 -0.78 1.68
CA GLU A 65 5.78 -1.37 1.65
C GLU A 65 5.60 -2.28 2.87
N LEU A 66 4.61 -1.97 3.71
CA LEU A 66 4.19 -2.85 4.79
C LEU A 66 3.04 -3.72 4.28
N ASP A 67 3.32 -4.99 4.03
CA ASP A 67 2.36 -5.96 3.47
C ASP A 67 1.81 -6.90 4.54
N LEU A 68 0.48 -7.07 4.54
CA LEU A 68 -0.24 -8.09 5.29
C LEU A 68 -1.03 -8.95 4.32
N ASN A 69 -0.56 -10.17 4.09
CA ASN A 69 -1.29 -11.19 3.33
C ASN A 69 -2.26 -11.95 4.24
N LEU A 70 -3.56 -11.80 4.00
CA LEU A 70 -4.60 -12.37 4.87
C LEU A 70 -4.66 -13.90 4.77
N ALA A 71 -4.40 -14.48 3.59
CA ALA A 71 -4.35 -15.93 3.43
C ALA A 71 -3.27 -16.58 4.31
N LYS A 72 -2.11 -15.92 4.46
CA LYS A 72 -1.04 -16.36 5.36
C LYS A 72 -1.35 -16.06 6.83
N ALA A 73 -1.94 -14.90 7.13
CA ALA A 73 -2.24 -14.51 8.51
C ALA A 73 -3.21 -15.48 9.20
N PHE A 74 -4.21 -15.99 8.48
CA PHE A 74 -5.23 -16.88 9.04
C PHE A 74 -4.95 -18.37 8.88
N SER A 75 -3.90 -18.78 8.15
CA SER A 75 -3.58 -20.21 7.96
C SER A 75 -3.21 -20.95 9.25
N THR A 76 -2.82 -20.23 10.31
CA THR A 76 -2.42 -20.79 11.61
C THR A 76 -3.62 -21.09 12.54
N SER A 77 -4.85 -20.72 12.15
CA SER A 77 -6.04 -20.83 13.01
C SER A 77 -6.97 -22.01 12.69
N ARG A 78 -6.51 -23.06 11.98
CA ARG A 78 -7.26 -24.33 11.94
C ARG A 78 -6.93 -25.16 13.19
N ARG A 79 -7.73 -24.96 14.24
CA ARG A 79 -7.89 -25.93 15.34
C ARG A 79 -9.29 -26.51 15.25
#